data_AF-W4M6F0-F1
#
_entry.id   AF-W4M6F0-F1
#
_cell.length_a   1.000
_cell.length_b   1.000
_cell.length_c   1.000
_cell.angle_alpha   90.00
_cell.angle_beta   90.00
_cell.angle_gamma   90.00
#
_symmetry.space_group_name_H-M   'P 1'
#
loop_
_entity.id
_entity.type
_entity.pdbx_description
1 polymer ?
#
loop_
_entity_poly.entity_id
_entity_poly.type
_entity_poly.pdbx_seq_one_letter_code
_entity_poly.pdbx_strand_id
1 'polypeptide(L)' 'MWQDPIVEELHKIRADHAAQFNYDLQALVQHYQQEQRCSLRKMVSFTNRPTEDKPNAPQERIR' A
#
# COMPACT_ATOMS: atom_id res chain seq x y z
N MET A 1 -13.22 -28.05 5.59
CA MET A 1 -12.21 -26.98 5.51
C MET A 1 -11.47 -27.18 4.20
N TRP A 2 -11.51 -26.23 3.28
CA TRP A 2 -10.88 -26.37 1.97
C TRP A 2 -9.40 -25.98 2.09
N GLN A 3 -8.49 -26.90 1.77
CA GLN A 3 -7.07 -26.56 1.59
C GLN A 3 -6.87 -26.13 0.14
N ASP A 4 -6.56 -24.85 -0.05
CA ASP A 4 -6.21 -24.31 -1.36
C ASP A 4 -4.67 -24.39 -1.53
N PRO A 5 -4.17 -25.12 -2.54
CA PRO A 5 -2.73 -25.24 -2.77
C PRO A 5 -2.04 -23.89 -3.01
N ILE A 6 -2.74 -22.89 -3.55
CA ILE A 6 -2.19 -21.55 -3.79
C ILE A 6 -1.95 -20.82 -2.47
N VAL A 7 -2.85 -20.98 -1.50
CA VAL A 7 -2.74 -20.34 -0.18
C VAL A 7 -1.59 -20.95 0.61
N GLU A 8 -1.41 -22.27 0.53
CA GLU A 8 -0.28 -22.94 1.17
C GLU A 8 1.07 -22.50 0.61
N GLU A 9 1.17 -22.29 -0.71
CA GLU A 9 2.36 -21.71 -1.33
C GLU A 9 2.62 -20.28 -0.84
N LEU A 10 1.57 -19.45 -0.80
CA LEU A 10 1.65 -18.09 -0.28
C LEU A 10 2.13 -18.05 1.19
N HIS A 11 1.68 -19.00 2.03
CA HIS A 11 2.16 -19.12 3.40
C HIS A 11 3.65 -19.44 3.48
N LYS A 12 4.15 -20.37 2.66
CA LYS A 12 5.59 -20.69 2.60
C LYS A 12 6.40 -19.45 2.21
N ILE A 13 6.03 -18.77 1.14
CA ILE A 13 6.71 -17.56 0.67
C ILE A 13 6.72 -16.47 1.76
N ARG A 14 5.59 -16.26 2.45
CA ARG A 14 5.49 -15.28 3.54
C ARG A 14 6.34 -15.66 4.75
N ALA A 15 6.41 -16.94 5.11
CA ALA A 15 7.22 -17.43 6.22
C ALA A 15 8.72 -17.26 5.92
N ASP A 16 9.16 -17.65 4.71
CA ASP A 16 10.54 -17.49 4.27
C ASP A 16 10.95 -16.02 4.24
N HIS A 17 10.05 -15.15 3.76
CA HIS A 17 10.29 -13.70 3.74
C HIS A 17 10.36 -13.12 5.17
N ALA A 18 9.44 -13.50 6.06
CA ALA A 18 9.45 -13.03 7.45
C ALA A 18 10.70 -13.50 8.22
N ALA A 19 11.17 -14.72 7.95
CA ALA A 19 12.38 -15.28 8.55
C ALA A 19 13.64 -14.45 8.22
N GLN A 20 13.72 -13.86 7.03
CA GLN A 20 14.83 -12.97 6.66
C GLN A 20 14.92 -11.72 7.56
N PHE A 21 13.80 -11.30 8.14
CA PHE A 21 13.72 -10.18 9.09
C PHE A 21 13.55 -10.65 10.54
N ASN A 22 13.80 -11.93 10.83
CA ASN A 22 13.58 -12.53 12.17
C ASN A 22 12.18 -12.31 12.72
N TYR A 23 11.16 -12.23 11.85
CA TYR A 23 9.78 -11.90 12.22
C TYR A 23 9.62 -10.52 12.90
N ASP A 24 10.62 -9.64 12.78
CA ASP A 24 10.55 -8.28 13.30
C ASP A 24 9.93 -7.35 12.26
N LEU A 25 8.71 -6.90 12.55
CA LEU A 25 7.97 -5.98 11.71
C LEU A 25 8.70 -4.63 11.57
N GLN A 26 9.39 -4.16 12.62
CA GLN A 26 10.10 -2.89 12.56
C GLN A 26 11.30 -2.97 11.62
N ALA A 27 12.06 -4.07 11.67
CA ALA A 27 13.19 -4.31 10.77
C ALA A 27 12.75 -4.31 9.29
N LEU A 28 11.63 -4.98 8.99
CA LEU A 28 11.06 -5.02 7.65
C LEU A 28 10.64 -3.62 7.15
N VAL A 29 9.98 -2.84 8.01
CA VAL A 29 9.57 -1.46 7.66
C VAL A 29 10.79 -0.57 7.41
N GLN A 30 11.82 -0.66 8.25
CA GLN A 30 13.05 0.11 8.10
C GLN A 30 13.79 -0.25 6.80
N HIS A 31 13.82 -1.53 6.44
CA HIS A 31 14.42 -2.01 5.19
C HIS A 31 13.76 -1.34 3.98
N TYR A 32 12.43 -1.39 3.87
CA TYR A 32 11.72 -0.76 2.75
C TYR A 32 11.84 0.76 2.73
N GLN A 33 11.90 1.41 3.89
CA GLN A 33 12.16 2.85 3.95
C GLN A 33 13.55 3.20 3.41
N GLN A 34 14.57 2.38 3.69
CA GLN A 34 15.90 2.56 3.14
C GLN A 34 15.92 2.33 1.63
N GLU A 35 15.31 1.26 1.13
CA GLU A 35 15.17 1.01 -0.31
C GLU A 35 14.45 2.16 -1.02
N GLN A 36 13.37 2.68 -0.42
CA GLN A 36 12.63 3.82 -0.97
C GLN A 36 13.50 5.08 -1.05
N ARG A 37 14.36 5.32 -0.05
CA ARG A 37 15.30 6.46 -0.04
C ARG A 37 16.42 6.31 -1.07
N CYS A 38 16.90 5.09 -1.29
CA CYS A 38 17.91 4.77 -2.31
C CYS A 38 17.33 4.76 -3.72
N SER A 39 16.01 4.62 -3.85
CA SER A 39 15.34 4.67 -5.14
C SER A 39 15.52 6.07 -5.76
N LEU A 40 15.95 6.11 -7.02
CA LEU A 40 16.04 7.35 -7.81
C LEU A 40 14.67 7.96 -8.16
N ARG A 41 13.57 7.36 -7.68
CA ARG A 41 12.21 7.82 -7.96
C ARG A 41 11.80 8.91 -6.97
N LYS A 42 11.13 9.94 -7.47
CA LYS A 42 10.60 11.02 -6.64
C LYS A 42 9.49 10.48 -5.73
N MET A 43 9.68 10.61 -4.41
CA MET A 43 8.62 10.38 -3.44
C MET A 43 7.53 11.44 -3.60
N VAL A 44 6.29 11.02 -3.83
CA VAL A 44 5.11 11.90 -3.90
C VAL A 44 4.20 11.64 -2.71
N SER A 45 3.70 12.71 -2.10
CA SER A 45 2.70 12.65 -1.03
C SER A 45 1.37 13.12 -1.58
N PHE A 46 0.34 12.28 -1.47
CA PHE A 46 -1.03 12.63 -1.78
C PHE A 46 -1.72 13.04 -0.49
N THR A 47 -1.38 14.23 0.02
CA THR A 47 -2.21 14.85 1.06
C THR A 47 -3.57 15.16 0.43
N ASN A 48 -4.66 14.68 1.04
CA ASN A 48 -6.00 15.14 0.70
C ASN A 48 -6.03 16.65 0.96
N ARG A 49 -5.79 17.47 -0.07
CA ARG A 49 -6.20 18.86 -0.01
C ARG A 49 -7.72 18.82 0.08
N PRO A 50 -8.36 19.47 1.08
CA PRO A 50 -9.80 19.67 1.01
C PRO A 50 -10.06 20.31 -0.35
N THR A 51 -10.75 19.59 -1.22
CA THR A 51 -11.29 20.18 -2.43
C THR A 51 -12.18 21.30 -1.95
N GLU A 52 -11.87 22.55 -2.32
CA GLU A 52 -12.83 23.63 -2.16
C GLU A 52 -14.13 23.13 -2.77
N ASP A 53 -15.17 22.97 -1.94
CA ASP A 53 -16.51 22.62 -2.37
C ASP A 53 -16.95 23.71 -3.33
N LYS A 54 -16.71 23.53 -4.63
CA LYS A 54 -17.28 24.42 -5.64
C LYS A 54 -18.79 24.30 -5.48
N PRO A 55 -19.53 25.39 -5.26
CA PRO A 55 -20.98 25.32 -5.13
C PRO A 55 -21.51 24.66 -6.40
N ASN A 56 -22.24 23.56 -6.20
CA ASN A 56 -22.83 22.74 -7.26
C ASN A 56 -23.54 23.67 -8.26
N ALA A 57 -23.01 23.76 -9.49
CA ALA A 57 -23.66 24.52 -10.54
C ALA A 57 -25.07 23.94 -10.73
N PRO A 58 -26.14 24.76 -10.75
CA PRO A 58 -27.48 24.24 -10.92
C PRO A 58 -27.56 23.50 -12.25
N GLN A 59 -27.70 22.18 -12.17
CA GLN A 59 -27.99 21.36 -13.33
C GLN A 59 -29.34 21.81 -13.87
N GLU A 60 -29.33 22.48 -15.03
CA GLU A 60 -30.55 22.84 -15.74
C GLU A 60 -31.34 21.54 -15.97
N ARG A 61 -32.42 21.37 -15.19
CA ARG A 61 -33.45 20.40 -15.50
C ARG A 61 -34.11 20.87 -16.78
N ILE A 62 -33.73 20.25 -17.88
CA ILE A 62 -34.43 20.34 -19.17
C ILE A 62 -35.90 20.00 -18.88
N ARG A 63 -36.79 20.96 -19.20
CA ARG A 63 -38.25 20.82 -19.12
C ARG A 63 -38.78 20.02 -20.30
#